data_AF-M6ZPL6-F1
#
_entry.id   AF-M6ZPL6-F1
#
_cell.length_a   1.000
_cell.length_b   1.000
_cell.length_c   1.000
_cell.angle_alpha   90.00
_cell.angle_beta   90.00
_cell.angle_gamma   90.00
#
_symmetry.space_group_name_H-M   'P 1'
#
loop_
_entity.id
_entity.type
_entity.pdbx_description
1 polymer ?
#
loop_
_entity_poly.entity_id
_entity_poly.type
_entity_poly.pdbx_seq_one_letter_code
_entity_poly.pdbx_strand_id
1 'polypeptide(L)' 'MKSFFSLIEQIYKDRDYLTRKRATHLFVFNIAASLLGVSSAVFLWFAKGELFRVGFAVMTFASLISFILLLRKKFELALN' A
#
# COMPACT_ATOMS: atom_id res chain seq x y z
N MET A 1 8.45 2.58 -20.41
CA MET A 1 8.11 2.69 -18.97
C MET A 1 8.28 1.32 -18.33
N LYS A 2 9.19 1.15 -17.36
CA LYS A 2 9.18 -0.07 -16.53
C LYS A 2 7.89 -0.02 -15.70
N SER A 3 7.00 -0.97 -15.90
CA SER A 3 5.74 -1.05 -15.16
C SER A 3 6.01 -1.16 -13.66
N PHE A 4 5.23 -0.49 -12.80
CA PHE A 4 5.40 -0.55 -11.34
C PHE A 4 5.38 -1.99 -10.79
N PHE A 5 4.71 -2.91 -11.48
CA PHE A 5 4.74 -4.34 -11.21
C PHE A 5 6.13 -4.96 -11.37
N SER A 6 6.90 -4.50 -12.37
CA SER A 6 8.28 -4.95 -12.61
C SER A 6 9.22 -4.56 -11.48
N LEU A 7 8.95 -3.49 -10.72
CA LEU A 7 9.75 -3.10 -9.56
C LEU A 7 9.62 -4.13 -8.44
N ILE A 8 8.39 -4.51 -8.07
CA ILE A 8 8.17 -5.53 -7.03
C ILE A 8 8.64 -6.90 -7.48
N GLU A 9 8.41 -7.28 -8.74
CA GLU A 9 8.93 -8.54 -9.27
C GLU A 9 10.46 -8.59 -9.27
N GLN A 10 11.13 -7.46 -9.54
CA GLN A 10 12.59 -7.36 -9.47
C GLN A 10 13.11 -7.40 -8.03
N ILE A 11 12.43 -6.72 -7.10
CA ILE A 11 12.76 -6.76 -5.68
C ILE A 11 12.63 -8.19 -5.17
N TYR A 12 11.56 -8.91 -5.48
CA TYR A 12 11.30 -10.27 -5.00
C TYR A 12 11.76 -11.37 -5.96
N LYS A 13 12.72 -11.09 -6.86
CA LYS A 13 13.19 -12.04 -7.88
C LYS A 13 13.80 -13.31 -7.28
N ASP A 14 14.47 -13.17 -6.15
CA ASP A 14 15.14 -14.22 -5.36
C ASP A 14 14.22 -15.02 -4.44
N ARG A 15 12.93 -14.68 -4.38
CA ARG A 15 11.95 -15.36 -3.52
C ARG A 15 11.05 -16.28 -4.34
N ASP A 16 10.41 -17.23 -3.67
CA ASP A 16 9.49 -18.18 -4.30
C ASP A 16 8.40 -17.49 -5.11
N TYR A 17 7.92 -18.17 -6.17
CA TYR A 17 6.86 -17.69 -7.04
C TYR A 17 5.62 -17.21 -6.23
N LEU A 18 5.24 -17.98 -5.21
CA LEU A 18 4.08 -17.67 -4.36
C LEU A 18 4.30 -16.37 -3.56
N THR A 19 5.48 -16.21 -2.96
CA THR A 19 5.86 -15.01 -2.20
C THR A 19 5.90 -13.79 -3.11
N ARG A 20 6.44 -13.93 -4.32
CA ARG A 20 6.47 -12.86 -5.32
C ARG A 20 5.05 -12.42 -5.70
N LYS A 21 4.16 -13.36 -6.02
CA LYS A 21 2.75 -13.04 -6.33
C LYS A 21 2.05 -12.34 -5.18
N ARG A 22 2.21 -12.83 -3.94
CA ARG A 22 1.61 -12.19 -2.75
C ARG A 22 2.16 -10.79 -2.52
N ALA A 23 3.47 -10.57 -2.69
CA ALA A 23 4.07 -9.25 -2.59
C ALA A 23 3.50 -8.28 -3.64
N THR A 24 3.28 -8.74 -4.87
CA THR A 24 2.61 -7.95 -5.90
C THR A 24 1.17 -7.60 -5.53
N HIS A 25 0.39 -8.55 -5.01
CA HIS A 25 -0.97 -8.27 -4.55
C HIS A 25 -1.00 -7.27 -3.40
N LEU A 26 -0.13 -7.46 -2.40
CA LEU A 26 -0.01 -6.56 -1.25
C LEU A 26 0.41 -5.16 -1.67
N PHE A 27 1.30 -5.04 -2.66
CA PHE A 27 1.68 -3.76 -3.25
C PHE A 27 0.49 -3.02 -3.88
N VAL A 28 -0.29 -3.71 -4.72
CA VAL A 28 -1.49 -3.11 -5.35
C VAL A 28 -2.51 -2.71 -4.30
N PHE A 29 -2.72 -3.56 -3.30
CA PHE A 29 -3.63 -3.28 -2.19
C PHE A 29 -3.21 -2.03 -1.43
N ASN A 30 -1.93 -1.91 -1.07
CA ASN A 30 -1.42 -0.73 -0.35
C ASN A 30 -1.54 0.55 -1.18
N ILE A 31 -1.30 0.51 -2.50
CA ILE A 31 -1.54 1.67 -3.36
C ILE A 31 -3.02 2.05 -3.37
N ALA A 32 -3.91 1.08 -3.56
CA ALA A 32 -5.34 1.32 -3.62
C ALA A 32 -5.89 1.86 -2.29
N ALA A 33 -5.49 1.29 -1.16
CA ALA A 33 -5.88 1.75 0.17
C ALA A 33 -5.36 3.16 0.45
N SER A 34 -4.12 3.47 0.05
CA SER A 34 -3.56 4.81 0.22
C SER A 34 -4.29 5.84 -0.63
N LEU A 35 -4.59 5.52 -1.90
CA LEU A 35 -5.39 6.38 -2.78
C LEU A 35 -6.80 6.60 -2.22
N LEU A 36 -7.48 5.53 -1.79
CA LEU A 36 -8.79 5.62 -1.17
C LEU A 36 -8.77 6.50 0.08
N GLY A 37 -7.74 6.33 0.92
CA GLY A 37 -7.49 7.15 2.09
C GLY A 37 -7.38 8.63 1.77
N VAL A 38 -6.47 8.99 0.86
CA VAL A 38 -6.26 10.38 0.42
C VAL A 38 -7.52 10.94 -0.23
N SER A 39 -8.16 10.21 -1.15
CA SER A 39 -9.40 10.64 -1.80
C SER A 39 -10.52 10.87 -0.79
N SER A 40 -10.63 10.01 0.24
CA SER A 40 -11.63 10.17 1.30
C SER A 40 -11.36 11.40 2.16
N ALA A 41 -10.09 11.68 2.49
CA ALA A 41 -9.71 12.87 3.26
C ALA A 41 -10.00 14.15 2.48
N VAL A 42 -9.64 14.18 1.20
CA VAL A 42 -9.95 15.30 0.29
C VAL A 42 -11.46 15.50 0.19
N PHE A 43 -12.23 14.43 -0.02
CA PHE A 43 -13.68 14.51 -0.11
C PHE A 43 -14.31 15.04 1.19
N LEU A 44 -13.90 14.54 2.36
CA LEU A 44 -14.42 14.99 3.65
C LEU A 44 -14.09 16.46 3.92
N TRP A 45 -12.87 16.88 3.58
CA TRP A 45 -12.46 18.26 3.71
C TRP A 45 -13.33 19.19 2.85
N PHE A 46 -13.54 18.85 1.58
CA PHE A 46 -14.36 19.65 0.67
C PHE A 46 -15.86 19.61 0.99
N ALA A 47 -16.40 18.44 1.35
CA ALA A 47 -17.85 18.25 1.49
C ALA A 47 -18.37 18.63 2.89
N LYS A 48 -17.55 18.49 3.93
CA LYS A 48 -17.97 18.67 5.33
C LYS A 48 -17.11 19.62 6.15
N GLY A 49 -15.94 20.03 5.64
CA GLY A 49 -14.95 20.76 6.45
C GLY A 49 -14.34 19.90 7.56
N GLU A 50 -14.55 18.58 7.54
CA GLU A 50 -13.92 17.63 8.45
C GLU A 50 -12.58 17.18 7.88
N LEU A 51 -11.52 17.21 8.69
CA LEU A 51 -10.17 16.90 8.23
C LEU A 51 -9.95 15.41 7.93
N PHE A 52 -10.51 14.51 8.74
CA PHE A 52 -10.23 13.07 8.63
C PHE A 52 -11.23 12.21 9.40
N ARG A 53 -11.52 11.03 8.86
CA ARG A 53 -12.16 9.93 9.60
C ARG A 53 -11.09 9.02 10.15
N VAL A 54 -11.15 8.73 11.45
CA VAL A 54 -10.14 7.91 12.15
C VAL A 54 -9.91 6.57 11.45
N GLY A 55 -10.98 5.87 11.04
CA GLY A 55 -10.86 4.58 10.33
C GLY A 55 -10.08 4.67 9.02
N PHE A 56 -10.33 5.71 8.20
CA PHE A 56 -9.57 5.93 6.96
C PHE A 56 -8.13 6.34 7.24
N ALA A 57 -7.89 7.19 8.25
CA ALA A 57 -6.54 7.60 8.63
C ALA A 57 -5.68 6.40 9.09
N VAL A 58 -6.23 5.54 9.95
CA VAL A 58 -5.55 4.34 10.43
C VAL A 58 -5.24 3.39 9.27
N MET A 59 -6.21 3.14 8.38
CA MET A 59 -6.01 2.27 7.23
C MET A 59 -4.95 2.82 6.25
N THR A 60 -4.96 4.13 6.00
CA THR A 60 -3.97 4.81 5.15
C THR A 60 -2.57 4.71 5.76
N PHE A 61 -2.46 4.93 7.07
CA PHE A 61 -1.18 4.86 7.77
C PHE A 61 -0.61 3.44 7.80
N ALA A 62 -1.43 2.44 8.12
CA ALA A 62 -1.04 1.03 8.09
C ALA A 62 -0.61 0.60 6.67
N SER A 63 -1.36 1.02 5.65
CA SER A 63 -1.06 0.78 4.25
C SER A 63 0.29 1.39 3.84
N LEU A 64 0.59 2.62 4.28
CA LEU A 64 1.87 3.28 4.01
C LEU A 64 3.04 2.57 4.70
N ILE A 65 2.87 2.14 5.95
CA ILE A 65 3.89 1.36 6.66
C ILE A 65 4.14 0.03 5.95
N SER A 66 3.08 -0.71 5.63
CA SER A 66 3.17 -1.98 4.90
C SER A 66 3.88 -1.78 3.55
N PHE A 67 3.56 -0.70 2.82
CA PHE A 67 4.22 -0.35 1.57
C PHE A 67 5.74 -0.14 1.73
N ILE A 68 6.16 0.63 2.75
CA ILE A 68 7.57 0.88 3.04
C ILE A 68 8.30 -0.42 3.41
N LEU A 69 7.67 -1.28 4.21
CA LEU A 69 8.24 -2.58 4.60
C LEU A 69 8.39 -3.52 3.40
N LEU A 70 7.41 -3.51 2.50
CA LEU A 70 7.44 -4.29 1.26
C LEU A 70 8.60 -3.86 0.35
N LEU A 71 8.84 -2.54 0.20
CA LEU A 71 9.99 -2.03 -0.55
C LEU A 71 11.34 -2.40 0.09
N ARG A 72 11.37 -2.59 1.41
CA ARG A 72 12.55 -3.02 2.17
C ARG A 72 12.76 -4.54 2.19
N LYS A 73 12.05 -5.31 1.36
CA LYS A 73 12.03 -6.80 1.37
C LYS A 73 11.54 -7.43 2.68
N LYS A 74 10.98 -6.66 3.62
CA LYS A 74 10.48 -7.16 4.90
C LYS A 74 9.05 -7.68 4.76
N PHE A 75 8.85 -8.68 3.90
CA PHE A 75 7.52 -9.18 3.53
C PHE A 75 6.69 -9.69 4.72
N GLU A 76 7.30 -10.45 5.63
CA GLU A 76 6.59 -10.99 6.81
C GLU A 76 6.09 -9.87 7.74
N LEU A 77 6.86 -8.78 7.84
CA LEU A 77 6.47 -7.60 8.60
C LEU A 77 5.50 -6.70 7.83
N ALA A 78 5.48 -6.77 6.50
CA ALA A 78 4.53 -6.04 5.68
C ALA A 78 3.14 -6.71 5.66
N LEU A 79 3.10 -8.01 5.90
CA LEU A 79 1.88 -8.82 5.91
C LEU A 79 1.16 -8.82 7.28
N ASN A 80 1.90 -8.58 8.36
CA ASN A 80 1.40 -8.50 9.74
C ASN A 80 1.14 -7.05 10.14
#